data_AF-A0A166DP72-F1
#
_entry.id   AF-A0A166DP72-F1
#
_cell.length_a   1.000
_cell.length_b   1.000
_cell.length_c   1.000
_cell.angle_alpha   90.00
_cell.angle_beta   90.00
_cell.angle_gamma   90.00
#
_symmetry.space_group_name_H-M   'P 1'
#
loop_
_entity.id
_entity.type
_entity.pdbx_description
1 polymer ?
#
loop_
_entity_poly.entity_id
_entity_poly.type
_entity_poly.pdbx_seq_one_letter_code
_entity_poly.pdbx_strand_id
1 'polypeptide(L)'
;QHAIKCKGWSESQRTDRSQELQEARDSRKAAIIEKLVDLGWSFEIEKIPDMPLESTLAQHKLVKQPTRLTARIWTNIEPEMIKYMEQMKLDRLEGERPAIIISRKRPAIEAIRAYKISQLPWTEVMPEPPDYCRMAPVKAILELPNEIDVDVSSFETVVPELPSLFAEWRRDAQTQVLRLLNLQPENALEQPPTSVGPPSLNAAHQLQLATTAFNCTRCIFDYSVFSPTFSMAPLLYPEFLSHCCLTSLSKNVNHADTSVYLEIQHPRARRARAEWTCDNLTINTCAGEMMEAIVIFCRLDPASATTKDLDELDVWLGCQNCARWPEGPDEAQVSVFGWRNAVR
;
A
#
# COMPACT_ATOMS: atom_id res chain seq x y z
N GLN A 1 32.01 16.63 65.46
CA GLN A 1 32.51 15.27 65.17
C GLN A 1 31.44 14.19 65.31
N HIS A 2 30.59 14.20 66.35
CA HIS A 2 29.53 13.19 66.54
C HIS A 2 28.45 13.20 65.43
N ALA A 3 27.97 14.38 65.02
CA ALA A 3 26.94 14.53 63.99
C ALA A 3 27.31 13.94 62.62
N ILE A 4 28.59 14.03 62.22
CA ILE A 4 29.09 13.48 60.94
C ILE A 4 29.09 11.94 60.99
N LYS A 5 29.50 11.34 62.11
CA LYS A 5 29.47 9.89 62.31
C LYS A 5 28.03 9.35 62.36
N CYS A 6 27.11 10.04 63.04
CA CYS A 6 25.69 9.68 63.06
C CYS A 6 25.05 9.77 61.66
N LYS A 7 25.43 10.77 60.85
CA LYS A 7 24.96 10.91 59.47
C LYS A 7 25.45 9.75 58.59
N GLY A 8 26.74 9.43 58.66
CA GLY A 8 27.32 8.30 57.91
C GLY A 8 26.73 6.94 58.31
N TRP A 9 26.47 6.72 59.61
CA TRP A 9 25.79 5.51 60.08
C TRP A 9 24.35 5.41 59.57
N SER A 10 23.59 6.52 59.60
CA SER A 10 22.22 6.58 59.07
C SER A 10 22.16 6.32 57.56
N GLU A 11 23.10 6.88 56.80
CA GLU A 11 23.22 6.64 55.35
C GLU A 11 23.59 5.18 55.04
N SER A 12 24.49 4.57 55.82
CA SER A 12 24.83 3.14 55.72
C SER A 12 23.62 2.27 55.99
N GLN A 13 22.94 2.46 57.13
CA GLN A 13 21.73 1.69 57.49
C GLN A 13 20.62 1.81 56.45
N ARG A 14 20.46 2.99 55.84
CA ARG A 14 19.48 3.21 54.78
C ARG A 14 19.85 2.46 53.49
N THR A 15 21.15 2.35 53.21
CA THR A 15 21.68 1.60 52.07
C THR A 15 21.52 0.10 52.29
N ASP A 16 21.93 -0.41 53.45
CA ASP A 16 21.82 -1.82 53.84
C ASP A 16 20.36 -2.28 53.76
N ARG A 17 19.44 -1.52 54.37
CA ARG A 17 18.00 -1.81 54.30
C ARG A 17 17.45 -1.77 52.88
N SER A 18 17.93 -0.83 52.05
CA SER A 18 17.51 -0.77 50.65
C SER A 18 17.96 -2.00 49.87
N GLN A 19 19.17 -2.48 50.14
CA GLN A 19 19.71 -3.69 49.53
C GLN A 19 18.94 -4.94 49.97
N GLU A 20 18.70 -5.12 51.27
CA GLU A 20 17.90 -6.24 51.80
C GLU A 20 16.49 -6.29 51.17
N LEU A 21 15.84 -5.13 51.03
CA LEU A 21 14.53 -5.05 50.38
C LEU A 21 14.59 -5.41 48.89
N GLN A 22 15.68 -5.05 48.20
CA GLN A 22 15.86 -5.38 46.80
C GLN A 22 16.14 -6.87 46.61
N GLU A 23 17.01 -7.47 47.42
CA GLU A 23 17.28 -8.90 47.43
C GLU A 23 16.01 -9.73 47.71
N ALA A 24 15.17 -9.28 48.66
CA ALA A 24 13.89 -9.92 48.95
C ALA A 24 12.91 -9.86 47.75
N ARG A 25 12.88 -8.75 47.02
CA ARG A 25 12.07 -8.60 45.80
C ARG A 25 12.58 -9.51 44.68
N ASP A 26 13.90 -9.55 44.47
CA ASP A 26 14.50 -10.37 43.42
C ASP A 26 14.32 -11.86 43.69
N SER A 27 14.47 -12.29 44.95
CA SER A 27 14.18 -13.66 45.36
C SER A 27 12.70 -14.02 45.15
N ARG A 28 11.77 -13.12 45.51
CA ARG A 28 10.33 -13.33 45.25
C ARG A 28 10.03 -13.42 43.75
N LYS A 29 10.61 -12.52 42.95
CA LYS A 29 10.46 -12.50 41.49
C LYS A 29 10.91 -13.82 40.88
N ALA A 30 12.10 -14.30 41.25
CA ALA A 30 12.62 -15.58 40.78
C ALA A 30 11.69 -16.75 41.12
N ALA A 31 11.17 -16.81 42.35
CA ALA A 31 10.24 -17.86 42.77
C ALA A 31 8.89 -17.79 42.02
N ILE A 32 8.40 -16.59 41.70
CA ILE A 32 7.20 -16.41 40.88
C ILE A 32 7.46 -16.86 39.43
N ILE A 33 8.61 -16.53 38.85
CA ILE A 33 8.99 -16.96 37.51
C ILE A 33 9.06 -18.48 37.43
N GLU A 34 9.69 -19.14 38.40
CA GLU A 34 9.77 -20.61 38.47
C GLU A 34 8.35 -21.23 38.49
N LYS A 35 7.44 -20.68 39.29
CA LYS A 35 6.05 -21.13 39.33
C LYS A 35 5.29 -20.91 38.01
N LEU A 36 5.56 -19.82 37.30
CA LEU A 36 4.95 -19.57 35.99
C LEU A 36 5.53 -20.51 34.91
N VAL A 37 6.81 -20.83 34.98
CA VAL A 37 7.47 -21.84 34.14
C VAL A 37 6.85 -23.22 34.38
N ASP A 38 6.63 -23.61 35.65
CA ASP A 38 5.94 -24.86 36.01
C ASP A 38 4.52 -24.94 35.39
N LEU A 39 3.85 -23.80 35.20
CA LEU A 39 2.54 -23.68 34.57
C LEU A 39 2.57 -23.58 33.04
N GLY A 40 3.74 -23.67 32.41
CA GLY A 40 3.91 -23.68 30.96
C GLY A 40 4.10 -22.31 30.31
N TRP A 41 4.37 -21.26 31.08
CA TRP A 41 4.56 -19.90 30.55
C TRP A 41 5.99 -19.59 30.07
N SER A 42 6.87 -20.59 30.00
CA SER A 42 8.28 -20.43 29.63
C SER A 42 8.47 -19.67 28.32
N PHE A 43 7.68 -20.01 27.29
CA PHE A 43 7.77 -19.37 25.98
C PHE A 43 7.49 -17.86 26.04
N GLU A 44 6.41 -17.47 26.71
CA GLU A 44 6.04 -16.05 26.85
C GLU A 44 7.06 -15.28 27.71
N ILE A 45 7.71 -15.96 28.66
CA ILE A 45 8.80 -15.37 29.47
C ILE A 45 10.05 -15.12 28.62
N GLU A 46 10.42 -16.05 27.75
CA GLU A 46 11.59 -15.96 26.86
C GLU A 46 11.38 -14.96 25.70
N LYS A 47 10.16 -14.90 25.14
CA LYS A 47 9.80 -14.10 23.95
C LYS A 47 9.50 -12.64 24.23
N ILE A 48 10.00 -12.07 25.32
CA ILE A 48 9.89 -10.64 25.61
C ILE A 48 11.30 -10.02 25.62
N PRO A 49 11.93 -9.80 24.44
CA PRO A 49 13.27 -9.24 24.36
C PRO A 49 13.26 -7.70 24.20
N ASP A 50 12.15 -7.11 23.73
CA ASP A 50 12.11 -5.70 23.29
C ASP A 50 11.62 -4.72 24.37
N MET A 51 10.98 -5.23 25.43
CA MET A 51 10.57 -4.51 26.64
C MET A 51 10.76 -5.48 27.81
N PRO A 52 11.91 -5.52 28.49
CA PRO A 52 12.30 -6.70 29.28
C PRO A 52 11.19 -7.08 30.26
N LEU A 53 10.60 -8.28 30.14
CA LEU A 53 9.63 -8.78 31.12
C LEU A 53 10.23 -8.72 32.52
N GLU A 54 11.55 -8.89 32.65
CA GLU A 54 12.26 -8.67 33.92
C GLU A 54 12.04 -7.27 34.49
N SER A 55 11.94 -6.23 33.66
CA SER A 55 11.65 -4.86 34.08
C SER A 55 10.15 -4.64 34.34
N THR A 56 9.27 -5.21 33.52
CA THR A 56 7.82 -5.01 33.59
C THR A 56 7.18 -5.84 34.72
N LEU A 57 7.57 -7.12 34.82
CA LEU A 57 7.16 -8.04 35.88
C LEU A 57 7.75 -7.62 37.23
N ALA A 58 8.99 -7.11 37.28
CA ALA A 58 9.55 -6.56 38.52
C ALA A 58 8.77 -5.35 39.05
N GLN A 59 8.06 -4.62 38.18
CA GLN A 59 7.21 -3.49 38.59
C GLN A 59 5.78 -3.91 38.99
N HIS A 60 5.38 -5.16 38.69
CA HIS A 60 4.05 -5.66 39.02
C HIS A 60 3.81 -5.63 40.54
N LYS A 61 2.63 -5.16 40.96
CA LYS A 61 2.29 -4.88 42.38
C LYS A 61 2.37 -6.10 43.29
N LEU A 62 2.16 -7.30 42.76
CA LEU A 62 2.24 -8.58 43.51
C LEU A 62 3.66 -9.17 43.55
N VAL A 63 4.52 -8.73 42.64
CA VAL A 63 5.89 -9.22 42.47
C VAL A 63 6.87 -8.34 43.25
N LYS A 64 6.71 -7.01 43.21
CA LYS A 64 7.60 -6.04 43.89
C LYS A 64 7.50 -6.00 45.42
N GLN A 65 6.74 -6.90 46.02
CA GLN A 65 6.57 -6.98 47.47
C GLN A 65 7.81 -7.62 48.10
N PRO A 66 8.42 -7.01 49.14
CA PRO A 66 9.59 -7.57 49.81
C PRO A 66 9.18 -8.64 50.82
N THR A 67 8.41 -9.64 50.38
CA THR A 67 7.91 -10.74 51.21
C THR A 67 8.21 -12.07 50.56
N ARG A 68 8.61 -13.07 51.36
CA ARG A 68 8.88 -14.41 50.85
C ARG A 68 7.63 -15.01 50.20
N LEU A 69 7.79 -15.63 49.03
CA LEU A 69 6.73 -16.40 48.40
C LEU A 69 6.56 -17.72 49.18
N THR A 70 5.38 -17.93 49.75
CA THR A 70 4.97 -19.20 50.38
C THR A 70 3.89 -19.85 49.55
N ALA A 71 3.68 -21.16 49.69
CA ALA A 71 2.65 -21.88 48.94
C ALA A 71 1.26 -21.24 49.09
N ARG A 72 0.89 -20.82 50.31
CA ARG A 72 -0.37 -20.12 50.59
C ARG A 72 -0.47 -18.77 49.85
N ILE A 73 0.62 -18.00 49.83
CA ILE A 73 0.64 -16.71 49.12
C ILE A 73 0.53 -16.95 47.61
N TRP A 74 1.24 -17.95 47.09
CA TRP A 74 1.18 -18.33 45.68
C TRP A 74 -0.26 -18.64 45.25
N THR A 75 -0.96 -19.53 45.95
CA THR A 75 -2.37 -19.87 45.63
C THR A 75 -3.29 -18.64 45.58
N ASN A 76 -3.02 -17.61 46.39
CA ASN A 76 -3.82 -16.39 46.38
C ASN A 76 -3.50 -15.46 45.19
N ILE A 77 -2.25 -15.42 44.73
CA ILE A 77 -1.82 -14.51 43.65
C ILE A 77 -1.83 -15.18 42.27
N GLU A 78 -1.82 -16.51 42.22
CA GLU A 78 -1.74 -17.32 41.00
C GLU A 78 -2.79 -16.91 39.95
N PRO A 79 -4.09 -16.75 40.25
CA PRO A 79 -5.07 -16.33 39.25
C PRO A 79 -4.79 -14.95 38.64
N GLU A 80 -4.29 -14.01 39.44
CA GLU A 80 -3.92 -12.68 38.95
C GLU A 80 -2.63 -12.73 38.11
N MET A 81 -1.70 -13.62 38.44
CA MET A 81 -0.48 -13.82 37.64
C MET A 81 -0.77 -14.49 36.30
N ILE A 82 -1.65 -15.50 36.27
CA ILE A 82 -2.11 -16.13 35.02
C ILE A 82 -2.78 -15.08 34.13
N LYS A 83 -3.72 -14.29 34.68
CA LYS A 83 -4.38 -13.21 33.93
C LYS A 83 -3.37 -12.19 33.38
N TYR A 84 -2.34 -11.85 34.15
CA TYR A 84 -1.28 -10.95 33.69
C TYR A 84 -0.48 -11.57 32.53
N MET A 85 -0.13 -12.85 32.61
CA MET A 85 0.57 -13.55 31.53
C MET A 85 -0.27 -13.69 30.26
N GLU A 86 -1.58 -13.93 30.39
CA GLU A 86 -2.53 -13.91 29.26
C GLU A 86 -2.55 -12.54 28.56
N GLN A 87 -2.58 -11.44 29.33
CA GLN A 87 -2.52 -10.10 28.75
C GLN A 87 -1.18 -9.85 28.02
N MET A 88 -0.06 -10.27 28.61
CA MET A 88 1.26 -10.13 27.96
C MET A 88 1.35 -10.92 26.66
N LYS A 89 0.78 -12.13 26.63
CA LYS A 89 0.66 -12.91 25.39
C LYS A 89 -0.17 -12.17 24.33
N LEU A 90 -1.30 -11.57 24.72
CA LEU A 90 -2.13 -10.79 23.80
C LEU A 90 -1.37 -9.58 23.25
N ASP A 91 -0.71 -8.81 24.11
CA ASP A 91 0.08 -7.62 23.72
C ASP A 91 1.21 -8.00 22.76
N ARG A 92 1.90 -9.13 23.02
CA ARG A 92 2.93 -9.68 22.11
C ARG A 92 2.33 -10.06 20.76
N LEU A 93 1.24 -10.83 20.75
CA LEU A 93 0.57 -11.25 19.52
C LEU A 93 0.10 -10.06 18.69
N GLU A 94 -0.41 -9.01 19.34
CA GLU A 94 -0.83 -7.76 18.71
C GLU A 94 0.35 -6.94 18.18
N GLY A 95 1.50 -6.94 18.88
CA GLY A 95 2.74 -6.31 18.42
C GLY A 95 3.42 -7.04 17.25
N GLU A 96 3.39 -8.38 17.25
CA GLU A 96 3.92 -9.22 16.17
C GLU A 96 3.02 -9.20 14.91
N ARG A 97 1.73 -8.93 15.11
CA ARG A 97 0.71 -9.03 14.06
C ARG A 97 1.04 -8.22 12.79
N PRO A 98 1.41 -6.92 12.86
CA PRO A 98 1.75 -6.16 11.66
C PRO A 98 2.98 -6.73 10.94
N ALA A 99 3.99 -7.18 11.67
CA ALA A 99 5.21 -7.75 11.08
C ALA A 99 4.91 -9.07 10.35
N ILE A 100 4.02 -9.91 10.91
CA ILE A 100 3.54 -11.13 10.25
C ILE A 100 2.75 -10.77 8.97
N ILE A 101 1.81 -9.83 9.03
CA ILE A 101 1.06 -9.44 7.83
C ILE A 101 2.00 -8.91 6.74
N ILE A 102 3.00 -8.10 7.11
CA ILE A 102 4.03 -7.58 6.18
C ILE A 102 4.84 -8.73 5.56
N SER A 103 5.28 -9.70 6.37
CA SER A 103 6.07 -10.83 5.85
C SER A 103 5.28 -11.69 4.87
N ARG A 104 3.97 -11.84 5.08
CA ARG A 104 3.04 -12.57 4.21
C ARG A 104 2.74 -11.87 2.88
N LYS A 105 3.00 -10.57 2.76
CA LYS A 105 2.85 -9.88 1.47
C LYS A 105 3.84 -10.40 0.43
N ARG A 106 5.04 -10.80 0.83
CA ARG A 106 6.05 -11.33 -0.12
C ARG A 106 5.53 -12.54 -0.92
N PRO A 107 5.06 -13.65 -0.31
CA PRO A 107 4.50 -14.77 -1.07
C PRO A 107 3.26 -14.37 -1.89
N ALA A 108 2.42 -13.45 -1.39
CA ALA A 108 1.30 -12.92 -2.17
C ALA A 108 1.78 -12.24 -3.47
N ILE A 109 2.82 -11.41 -3.37
CA ILE A 109 3.43 -10.72 -4.51
C ILE A 109 4.04 -11.70 -5.50
N GLU A 110 4.67 -12.76 -5.02
CA GLU A 110 5.20 -13.84 -5.85
C GLU A 110 4.08 -14.56 -6.61
N ALA A 111 2.96 -14.84 -5.96
CA ALA A 111 1.79 -15.47 -6.58
C ALA A 111 1.19 -14.62 -7.72
N ILE A 112 0.90 -13.33 -7.48
CA ILE A 112 0.39 -12.45 -8.55
C ILE A 112 1.43 -12.25 -9.66
N ARG A 113 2.73 -12.19 -9.32
CA ARG A 113 3.79 -12.06 -10.33
C ARG A 113 3.82 -13.28 -11.25
N ALA A 114 3.75 -14.48 -10.70
CA ALA A 114 3.70 -15.72 -11.47
C ALA A 114 2.47 -15.76 -12.40
N TYR A 115 1.30 -15.36 -11.89
CA TYR A 115 0.09 -15.22 -12.69
C TYR A 115 0.27 -14.21 -13.82
N LYS A 116 0.75 -12.99 -13.54
CA LYS A 116 0.98 -11.97 -14.58
C LYS A 116 1.92 -12.45 -15.67
N ILE A 117 2.97 -13.21 -15.33
CA ILE A 117 3.91 -13.77 -16.30
C ILE A 117 3.22 -14.83 -17.18
N SER A 118 2.35 -15.67 -16.61
CA SER A 118 1.63 -16.69 -17.39
C SER A 118 0.60 -16.12 -18.37
N GLN A 119 0.19 -14.86 -18.17
CA GLN A 119 -0.74 -14.13 -19.04
C GLN A 119 -0.05 -13.29 -20.12
N LEU A 120 1.26 -13.45 -20.34
CA LEU A 120 1.96 -12.70 -21.39
C LEU A 120 1.62 -13.24 -22.80
N PRO A 121 1.44 -12.35 -23.81
CA PRO A 121 1.42 -10.89 -23.72
C PRO A 121 0.12 -10.37 -23.09
N TRP A 122 0.23 -9.31 -22.28
CA TRP A 122 -0.93 -8.75 -21.60
C TRP A 122 -1.92 -8.11 -22.58
N THR A 123 -3.19 -8.49 -22.49
CA THR A 123 -4.30 -7.87 -23.23
C THR A 123 -4.99 -6.77 -22.45
N GLU A 124 -4.92 -6.81 -21.12
CA GLU A 124 -5.60 -5.88 -20.21
C GLU A 124 -4.66 -5.39 -19.11
N VAL A 125 -4.95 -4.19 -18.58
CA VAL A 125 -4.23 -3.65 -17.43
C VAL A 125 -4.58 -4.45 -16.17
N MET A 126 -3.55 -4.82 -15.40
CA MET A 126 -3.66 -5.59 -14.17
C MET A 126 -3.15 -4.78 -12.96
N PRO A 127 -3.75 -4.95 -11.76
CA PRO A 127 -3.45 -4.16 -10.58
C PRO A 127 -2.02 -4.35 -10.08
N GLU A 128 -1.48 -3.33 -9.42
CA GLU A 128 -0.18 -3.41 -8.72
C GLU A 128 -0.30 -4.20 -7.40
N PRO A 129 0.81 -4.72 -6.84
CA PRO A 129 0.83 -5.44 -5.57
C PRO A 129 0.00 -4.84 -4.42
N PRO A 130 -0.01 -3.51 -4.17
CA PRO A 130 -0.80 -2.95 -3.08
C PRO A 130 -2.31 -3.16 -3.27
N ASP A 131 -2.83 -2.96 -4.49
CA ASP A 131 -4.23 -3.21 -4.82
C ASP A 131 -4.56 -4.70 -4.69
N TYR A 132 -3.69 -5.58 -5.17
CA TYR A 132 -3.84 -7.04 -5.03
C TYR A 132 -3.96 -7.47 -3.56
N CYS A 133 -3.09 -6.97 -2.68
CA CYS A 133 -3.12 -7.30 -1.25
C CYS A 133 -4.39 -6.81 -0.55
N ARG A 134 -5.12 -5.84 -1.12
CA ARG A 134 -6.38 -5.34 -0.58
C ARG A 134 -7.62 -6.12 -1.03
N MET A 135 -7.51 -6.91 -2.10
CA MET A 135 -8.63 -7.72 -2.58
C MET A 135 -9.11 -8.66 -1.46
N ALA A 136 -10.43 -8.76 -1.27
CA ALA A 136 -10.98 -9.44 -0.10
C ALA A 136 -10.47 -10.89 0.09
N PRO A 137 -10.37 -11.74 -0.95
CA PRO A 137 -9.83 -13.10 -0.79
C PRO A 137 -8.36 -13.12 -0.38
N VAL A 138 -7.54 -12.21 -0.93
CA VAL A 138 -6.11 -12.10 -0.64
C VAL A 138 -5.89 -11.57 0.76
N LYS A 139 -6.63 -10.51 1.12
CA LYS A 139 -6.59 -9.91 2.46
C LYS A 139 -6.97 -10.92 3.53
N ALA A 140 -7.97 -11.77 3.30
CA ALA A 140 -8.36 -12.82 4.22
C ALA A 140 -7.21 -13.82 4.50
N ILE A 141 -6.43 -14.18 3.48
CA ILE A 141 -5.24 -15.04 3.63
C ILE A 141 -4.14 -14.32 4.41
N LEU A 142 -3.84 -13.06 4.06
CA LEU A 142 -2.85 -12.26 4.78
C LEU A 142 -3.22 -12.11 6.27
N GLU A 143 -4.52 -12.01 6.56
CA GLU A 143 -5.09 -11.83 7.89
C GLU A 143 -5.41 -13.14 8.63
N LEU A 144 -4.95 -14.31 8.17
CA LEU A 144 -5.07 -15.55 8.94
C LEU A 144 -4.42 -15.44 10.34
N PRO A 145 -4.83 -16.28 11.32
CA PRO A 145 -4.19 -16.38 12.64
C PRO A 145 -2.66 -16.47 12.56
N ASN A 146 -1.95 -15.99 13.58
CA ASN A 146 -0.49 -15.87 13.59
C ASN A 146 0.21 -17.24 13.52
N GLU A 147 -0.45 -18.28 14.01
CA GLU A 147 0.04 -19.66 14.07
C GLU A 147 0.03 -20.36 12.70
N ILE A 148 -0.67 -19.79 11.71
CA ILE A 148 -0.76 -20.35 10.37
C ILE A 148 0.36 -19.77 9.51
N ASP A 149 1.24 -20.64 9.05
CA ASP A 149 2.23 -20.27 8.04
C ASP A 149 1.54 -20.01 6.70
N VAL A 150 1.89 -18.89 6.06
CA VAL A 150 1.35 -18.48 4.77
C VAL A 150 2.50 -18.39 3.79
N ASP A 151 2.42 -19.19 2.73
CA ASP A 151 3.38 -19.29 1.65
C ASP A 151 2.72 -19.01 0.29
N VAL A 152 3.43 -19.23 -0.81
CA VAL A 152 2.89 -19.00 -2.16
C VAL A 152 1.72 -19.92 -2.47
N SER A 153 1.76 -21.18 -2.00
CA SER A 153 0.70 -22.17 -2.24
C SER A 153 -0.63 -21.78 -1.59
N SER A 154 -0.55 -21.01 -0.50
CA SER A 154 -1.73 -20.47 0.20
C SER A 154 -2.62 -19.60 -0.69
N PHE A 155 -2.09 -19.08 -1.80
CA PHE A 155 -2.84 -18.24 -2.75
C PHE A 155 -3.36 -19.00 -3.98
N GLU A 156 -3.07 -20.29 -4.13
CA GLU A 156 -3.49 -21.10 -5.29
C GLU A 156 -5.02 -21.11 -5.47
N THR A 157 -5.77 -21.08 -4.37
CA THR A 157 -7.24 -21.03 -4.41
C THR A 157 -7.78 -19.71 -4.94
N VAL A 158 -7.02 -18.62 -4.84
CA VAL A 158 -7.42 -17.29 -5.33
C VAL A 158 -7.07 -17.11 -6.81
N VAL A 159 -6.07 -17.83 -7.32
CA VAL A 159 -5.59 -17.70 -8.71
C VAL A 159 -6.72 -17.83 -9.75
N PRO A 160 -7.64 -18.81 -9.66
CA PRO A 160 -8.77 -18.92 -10.59
C PRO A 160 -9.75 -17.74 -10.55
N GLU A 161 -9.81 -17.00 -9.43
CA GLU A 161 -10.72 -15.86 -9.23
C GLU A 161 -10.10 -14.53 -9.68
N LEU A 162 -8.79 -14.50 -9.98
CA LEU A 162 -8.08 -13.28 -10.38
C LEU A 162 -8.70 -12.56 -11.58
N PRO A 163 -9.17 -13.23 -12.65
CA PRO A 163 -9.82 -12.54 -13.76
C PRO A 163 -11.02 -11.67 -13.30
N SER A 164 -11.90 -12.21 -12.46
CA SER A 164 -13.04 -11.47 -11.90
C SER A 164 -12.59 -10.35 -10.97
N LEU A 165 -11.63 -10.60 -10.08
CA LEU A 165 -11.11 -9.60 -9.15
C LEU A 165 -10.43 -8.44 -9.90
N PHE A 166 -9.74 -8.71 -10.99
CA PHE A 166 -9.09 -7.69 -11.80
C PHE A 166 -10.12 -6.86 -12.59
N ALA A 167 -11.18 -7.50 -13.07
CA ALA A 167 -12.29 -6.80 -13.69
C ALA A 167 -13.03 -5.88 -12.71
N GLU A 168 -13.23 -6.32 -11.46
CA GLU A 168 -13.76 -5.50 -10.38
C GLU A 168 -12.86 -4.31 -10.07
N TRP A 169 -11.56 -4.54 -9.89
CA TRP A 169 -10.58 -3.47 -9.66
C TRP A 169 -10.60 -2.42 -10.79
N ARG A 170 -10.64 -2.84 -12.06
CA ARG A 170 -10.75 -1.90 -13.20
C ARG A 170 -12.03 -1.09 -13.15
N ARG A 171 -13.16 -1.72 -12.79
CA ARG A 171 -14.46 -1.04 -12.65
C ARG A 171 -14.44 -0.01 -11.53
N ASP A 172 -13.77 -0.32 -10.42
CA ASP A 172 -13.62 0.61 -9.30
C ASP A 172 -12.74 1.80 -9.69
N ALA A 173 -11.62 1.55 -10.39
CA ALA A 173 -10.76 2.60 -10.93
C ALA A 173 -11.53 3.50 -11.92
N GLN A 174 -12.28 2.92 -12.85
CA GLN A 174 -13.16 3.66 -13.76
C GLN A 174 -14.20 4.49 -13.01
N THR A 175 -14.83 3.93 -11.96
CA THR A 175 -15.82 4.64 -11.15
C THR A 175 -15.22 5.85 -10.44
N GLN A 176 -13.97 5.75 -9.97
CA GLN A 176 -13.26 6.90 -9.41
C GLN A 176 -13.02 8.00 -10.45
N VAL A 177 -12.60 7.66 -11.67
CA VAL A 177 -12.43 8.64 -12.75
C VAL A 177 -13.76 9.26 -13.18
N LEU A 178 -14.83 8.48 -13.26
CA LEU A 178 -16.17 9.01 -13.58
C LEU A 178 -16.64 10.06 -12.58
N ARG A 179 -16.33 9.88 -11.30
CA ARG A 179 -16.62 10.91 -10.28
C ARG A 179 -15.85 12.20 -10.58
N LEU A 180 -14.60 12.11 -11.03
CA LEU A 180 -13.85 13.30 -11.45
C LEU A 180 -14.53 14.03 -12.62
N LEU A 181 -15.07 13.31 -13.61
CA LEU A 181 -15.81 13.90 -14.74
C LEU A 181 -17.10 14.60 -14.29
N ASN A 182 -17.86 14.00 -13.37
CA ASN A 182 -19.15 14.52 -12.90
C ASN A 182 -19.02 15.67 -11.89
N LEU A 183 -17.88 15.80 -11.22
CA LEU A 183 -17.62 16.87 -10.23
C LEU A 183 -17.19 18.20 -10.88
N GLN A 184 -16.97 18.25 -12.20
CA GLN A 184 -16.64 19.49 -12.88
C GLN A 184 -17.91 20.30 -13.22
N PRO A 185 -17.89 21.63 -13.02
CA PRO A 185 -19.08 22.50 -13.07
C PRO A 185 -19.78 22.57 -14.44
N GLU A 186 -19.14 22.13 -15.52
CA GLU A 186 -19.72 22.14 -16.87
C GLU A 186 -20.84 21.09 -17.02
N ASN A 187 -20.79 19.98 -16.25
CA ASN A 187 -21.81 18.92 -16.24
C ASN A 187 -22.94 19.16 -15.22
N ALA A 188 -22.83 20.19 -14.39
CA ALA A 188 -23.78 20.47 -13.30
C ALA A 188 -25.06 21.18 -13.77
N LEU A 189 -25.16 21.59 -15.03
CA LEU A 189 -26.28 22.38 -15.53
C LEU A 189 -27.47 21.59 -16.07
N GLU A 190 -27.43 20.25 -16.15
CA GLU A 190 -28.53 19.53 -16.82
C GLU A 190 -29.28 18.43 -16.06
N GLN A 191 -28.89 17.92 -14.88
CA GLN A 191 -29.73 16.90 -14.21
C GLN A 191 -29.80 16.99 -12.67
N PRO A 192 -31.01 16.88 -12.07
CA PRO A 192 -31.20 16.81 -10.62
C PRO A 192 -30.68 15.48 -10.03
N PRO A 193 -30.24 15.47 -8.75
CA PRO A 193 -29.54 14.35 -8.16
C PRO A 193 -30.55 13.26 -7.78
N THR A 194 -30.65 12.22 -8.61
CA THR A 194 -31.44 11.04 -8.25
C THR A 194 -30.65 9.75 -8.49
N SER A 195 -30.48 9.03 -7.40
CA SER A 195 -30.07 7.62 -7.30
C SER A 195 -28.60 7.27 -7.55
N VAL A 196 -27.93 6.85 -6.47
CA VAL A 196 -26.65 6.13 -6.48
C VAL A 196 -26.91 4.70 -6.99
N GLY A 197 -27.01 4.55 -8.30
CA GLY A 197 -26.96 3.26 -8.99
C GLY A 197 -25.54 2.93 -9.49
N PRO A 198 -25.26 1.69 -9.91
CA PRO A 198 -24.02 1.37 -10.63
C PRO A 198 -23.87 2.31 -11.85
N PRO A 199 -22.63 2.65 -12.25
CA PRO A 199 -22.41 3.54 -13.40
C PRO A 199 -23.17 2.99 -14.61
N SER A 200 -24.06 3.81 -15.18
CA SER A 200 -24.84 3.43 -16.35
C SER A 200 -23.89 3.04 -17.48
N LEU A 201 -24.30 2.11 -18.36
CA LEU A 201 -23.50 1.64 -19.51
C LEU A 201 -22.86 2.79 -20.32
N ASN A 202 -23.56 3.94 -20.37
CA ASN A 202 -23.14 5.15 -21.05
C ASN A 202 -21.89 5.80 -20.41
N ALA A 203 -21.73 5.75 -19.09
CA ALA A 203 -20.61 6.39 -18.41
C ALA A 203 -19.29 5.61 -18.63
N ALA A 204 -19.33 4.27 -18.54
CA ALA A 204 -18.14 3.46 -18.84
C ALA A 204 -17.69 3.60 -20.31
N HIS A 205 -18.63 3.82 -21.23
CA HIS A 205 -18.34 4.12 -22.63
C HIS A 205 -17.69 5.50 -22.80
N GLN A 206 -18.16 6.52 -22.08
CA GLN A 206 -17.56 7.88 -22.11
C GLN A 206 -16.06 7.86 -21.79
N LEU A 207 -15.61 7.00 -20.86
CA LEU A 207 -14.18 6.87 -20.55
C LEU A 207 -13.36 6.26 -21.69
N GLN A 208 -13.98 5.44 -22.55
CA GLN A 208 -13.31 4.76 -23.65
C GLN A 208 -13.22 5.63 -24.91
N LEU A 209 -13.98 6.72 -24.96
CA LEU A 209 -13.96 7.66 -26.08
C LEU A 209 -12.56 8.21 -26.31
N ALA A 210 -12.17 8.32 -27.58
CA ALA A 210 -10.89 8.88 -27.98
C ALA A 210 -10.73 10.36 -27.57
N THR A 211 -11.84 11.06 -27.38
CA THR A 211 -11.89 12.48 -26.96
C THR A 211 -11.73 12.67 -25.46
N THR A 212 -11.85 11.61 -24.65
CA THR A 212 -11.73 11.71 -23.18
C THR A 212 -10.27 11.60 -22.75
N ALA A 213 -9.57 12.74 -22.76
CA ALA A 213 -8.15 12.87 -22.43
C ALA A 213 -7.91 13.40 -21.00
N PHE A 214 -6.87 12.88 -20.35
CA PHE A 214 -6.43 13.32 -19.02
C PHE A 214 -4.96 13.74 -19.02
N ASN A 215 -4.58 14.59 -18.07
CA ASN A 215 -3.19 14.87 -17.73
C ASN A 215 -2.87 14.35 -16.33
N CYS A 216 -1.62 13.96 -16.12
CA CYS A 216 -1.11 13.73 -14.77
C CYS A 216 -0.45 15.00 -14.21
N THR A 217 -0.95 15.48 -13.07
CA THR A 217 -0.40 16.66 -12.40
C THR A 217 1.03 16.44 -11.91
N ARG A 218 1.42 15.21 -11.56
CA ARG A 218 2.78 14.90 -11.11
C ARG A 218 3.81 14.88 -12.23
N CYS A 219 3.45 14.40 -13.41
CA CYS A 219 4.35 14.38 -14.57
C CYS A 219 4.75 15.78 -15.03
N ILE A 220 3.92 16.80 -14.75
CA ILE A 220 4.21 18.20 -15.07
C ILE A 220 5.35 18.75 -14.20
N PHE A 221 5.47 18.31 -12.95
CA PHE A 221 6.45 18.82 -11.98
C PHE A 221 7.73 18.00 -11.88
N ASP A 222 7.72 16.74 -12.34
CA ASP A 222 8.86 15.83 -12.22
C ASP A 222 9.71 15.83 -13.51
N TYR A 223 10.44 16.91 -13.75
CA TYR A 223 11.47 17.05 -14.81
C TYR A 223 12.71 16.14 -14.58
N SER A 224 12.55 14.97 -13.96
CA SER A 224 13.69 14.10 -13.63
C SER A 224 13.83 12.94 -14.63
N VAL A 225 14.69 13.16 -15.62
CA VAL A 225 15.76 12.32 -16.25
C VAL A 225 15.65 10.78 -16.35
N PHE A 226 14.73 10.09 -15.68
CA PHE A 226 14.79 8.64 -15.44
C PHE A 226 13.77 7.80 -16.21
N SER A 227 13.05 8.39 -17.16
CA SER A 227 12.33 7.60 -18.16
C SER A 227 12.07 8.43 -19.42
N PRO A 228 12.63 8.06 -20.58
CA PRO A 228 12.34 8.73 -21.86
C PRO A 228 10.89 8.55 -22.32
N THR A 229 10.08 7.75 -21.61
CA THR A 229 8.73 7.33 -22.04
C THR A 229 7.59 7.99 -21.26
N PHE A 230 7.85 8.70 -20.16
CA PHE A 230 6.81 9.49 -19.48
C PHE A 230 6.68 10.85 -20.15
N SER A 231 5.95 10.83 -21.26
CA SER A 231 5.61 12.01 -22.05
C SER A 231 4.63 12.90 -21.30
N MET A 232 4.68 14.21 -21.56
CA MET A 232 3.57 15.14 -21.29
C MET A 232 2.30 14.82 -22.10
N ALA A 233 2.30 13.71 -22.84
CA ALA A 233 1.18 13.17 -23.56
C ALA A 233 -0.09 13.12 -22.70
N PRO A 234 -1.25 13.39 -23.30
CA PRO A 234 -2.52 13.05 -22.68
C PRO A 234 -2.59 11.54 -22.42
N LEU A 235 -3.09 11.19 -21.24
CA LEU A 235 -3.43 9.83 -20.85
C LEU A 235 -4.85 9.53 -21.31
N LEU A 236 -4.99 8.52 -22.15
CA LEU A 236 -6.27 8.02 -22.66
C LEU A 236 -6.59 6.67 -22.03
N TYR A 237 -7.78 6.12 -22.27
CA TYR A 237 -8.07 4.73 -21.88
C TYR A 237 -7.33 3.74 -22.80
N PRO A 238 -6.73 2.65 -22.26
CA PRO A 238 -6.62 2.27 -20.85
C PRO A 238 -5.33 2.77 -20.15
N GLU A 239 -4.54 3.64 -20.79
CA GLU A 239 -3.20 4.06 -20.35
C GLU A 239 -3.17 4.60 -18.92
N PHE A 240 -4.16 5.43 -18.54
CA PHE A 240 -4.22 5.99 -17.19
C PHE A 240 -4.31 4.90 -16.11
N LEU A 241 -4.91 3.73 -16.39
CA LEU A 241 -4.98 2.62 -15.42
C LEU A 241 -3.59 2.08 -15.05
N SER A 242 -2.62 2.19 -15.96
CA SER A 242 -1.24 1.71 -15.79
C SER A 242 -0.24 2.83 -15.43
N HIS A 243 -0.70 4.07 -15.34
CA HIS A 243 0.18 5.21 -15.20
C HIS A 243 0.85 5.24 -13.82
N CYS A 244 2.20 5.23 -13.79
CA CYS A 244 2.95 5.03 -12.54
C CYS A 244 2.69 6.07 -11.45
N CYS A 245 2.34 7.31 -11.80
CA CYS A 245 2.02 8.34 -10.81
C CYS A 245 0.69 8.11 -10.09
N LEU A 246 -0.17 7.23 -10.62
CA LEU A 246 -1.43 6.83 -9.99
C LEU A 246 -1.26 5.60 -9.08
N THR A 247 -0.16 4.86 -9.22
CA THR A 247 0.16 3.66 -8.41
C THR A 247 1.45 3.84 -7.61
N SER A 248 1.90 5.10 -7.42
CA SER A 248 3.12 5.40 -6.69
C SER A 248 2.98 6.62 -5.80
N LEU A 249 3.68 6.59 -4.66
CA LEU A 249 3.83 7.71 -3.74
C LEU A 249 5.30 8.15 -3.69
N SER A 250 5.53 9.46 -3.77
CA SER A 250 6.83 10.08 -3.54
C SER A 250 7.16 10.03 -2.04
N LYS A 251 8.27 9.40 -1.67
CA LYS A 251 8.64 9.20 -0.25
C LYS A 251 9.62 10.25 0.26
N ASN A 252 9.29 10.74 1.46
CA ASN A 252 10.24 11.24 2.45
C ASN A 252 10.26 10.41 3.76
N VAL A 253 9.61 9.23 3.82
CA VAL A 253 9.44 8.48 5.08
C VAL A 253 9.84 6.99 4.92
N ASN A 254 10.62 6.49 5.88
CA ASN A 254 10.90 5.06 6.05
C ASN A 254 9.59 4.32 6.35
N HIS A 255 9.10 3.51 5.41
CA HIS A 255 7.99 2.58 5.65
C HIS A 255 8.53 1.29 6.27
N ALA A 256 7.81 0.77 7.27
CA ALA A 256 8.09 -0.54 7.88
C ALA A 256 7.86 -1.71 6.90
N ASP A 257 6.96 -1.54 5.93
CA ASP A 257 6.65 -2.55 4.92
C ASP A 257 7.65 -2.48 3.76
N THR A 258 8.50 -3.50 3.63
CA THR A 258 9.51 -3.57 2.57
C THR A 258 8.95 -4.04 1.24
N SER A 259 7.82 -4.75 1.23
CA SER A 259 7.22 -5.35 0.04
C SER A 259 6.70 -4.32 -0.97
N VAL A 260 6.46 -3.08 -0.50
CA VAL A 260 5.97 -1.97 -1.32
C VAL A 260 7.08 -1.10 -1.91
N TYR A 261 8.37 -1.37 -1.62
CA TYR A 261 9.45 -0.62 -2.26
C TYR A 261 9.60 -1.02 -3.73
N LEU A 262 9.83 -0.01 -4.57
CA LEU A 262 10.35 -0.24 -5.91
C LEU A 262 11.88 -0.21 -5.80
N GLU A 263 12.55 -1.27 -6.26
CA GLU A 263 14.00 -1.27 -6.47
C GLU A 263 14.36 -0.39 -7.68
N ILE A 264 13.99 0.90 -7.66
CA ILE A 264 14.55 1.82 -8.64
C ILE A 264 15.97 2.10 -8.18
N GLN A 265 16.94 1.56 -8.92
CA GLN A 265 18.40 1.59 -8.67
C GLN A 265 19.02 3.00 -8.55
N HIS A 266 18.22 4.05 -8.41
CA HIS A 266 18.69 5.42 -8.34
C HIS A 266 18.57 5.99 -6.92
N PRO A 267 19.67 6.41 -6.27
CA PRO A 267 19.70 6.91 -4.88
C PRO A 267 18.76 8.10 -4.57
N ARG A 268 18.20 8.75 -5.60
CA ARG A 268 17.32 9.91 -5.50
C ARG A 268 15.86 9.62 -5.82
N ALA A 269 15.53 8.46 -6.40
CA ALA A 269 14.16 8.08 -6.75
C ALA A 269 13.52 7.31 -5.58
N ARG A 270 13.06 8.03 -4.55
CA ARG A 270 12.35 7.44 -3.41
C ARG A 270 10.88 7.21 -3.78
N ARG A 271 10.59 6.27 -4.68
CA ARG A 271 9.22 5.90 -5.02
C ARG A 271 8.88 4.54 -4.42
N ALA A 272 7.67 4.43 -3.90
CA ALA A 272 7.10 3.15 -3.48
C ALA A 272 5.82 2.87 -4.25
N ARG A 273 5.48 1.59 -4.37
CA ARG A 273 4.18 1.16 -4.86
C ARG A 273 3.11 1.65 -3.88
N ALA A 274 2.02 2.12 -4.44
CA ALA A 274 0.82 2.49 -3.72
C ALA A 274 -0.38 1.91 -4.47
N GLU A 275 -1.53 1.95 -3.80
CA GLU A 275 -2.78 1.65 -4.46
C GLU A 275 -3.08 2.66 -5.55
N TRP A 276 -3.87 2.19 -6.51
CA TRP A 276 -4.32 3.02 -7.60
C TRP A 276 -5.23 4.15 -7.07
N THR A 277 -4.93 5.39 -7.46
CA THR A 277 -5.74 6.57 -7.16
C THR A 277 -5.85 7.49 -8.38
N CYS A 278 -6.99 8.16 -8.53
CA CYS A 278 -7.19 9.19 -9.55
C CYS A 278 -6.76 10.60 -9.10
N ASP A 279 -6.23 10.79 -7.89
CA ASP A 279 -5.97 12.12 -7.30
C ASP A 279 -5.03 13.02 -8.14
N ASN A 280 -4.13 12.40 -8.92
CA ASN A 280 -3.19 13.13 -9.77
C ASN A 280 -3.68 13.25 -11.22
N LEU A 281 -4.95 12.92 -11.52
CA LEU A 281 -5.56 13.08 -12.84
C LEU A 281 -6.38 14.36 -12.92
N THR A 282 -6.23 15.07 -14.03
CA THR A 282 -7.07 16.21 -14.40
C THR A 282 -7.51 16.07 -15.85
N ILE A 283 -8.72 16.49 -16.19
CA ILE A 283 -9.21 16.47 -17.57
C ILE A 283 -8.33 17.40 -18.42
N ASN A 284 -7.93 16.94 -19.61
CA ASN A 284 -7.21 17.75 -20.58
C ASN A 284 -8.14 18.10 -21.74
N THR A 285 -8.83 19.24 -21.62
CA THR A 285 -9.77 19.73 -22.64
C THR A 285 -9.07 20.01 -23.97
N CYS A 286 -7.88 20.62 -23.95
CA CYS A 286 -7.11 20.91 -25.16
C CYS A 286 -6.74 19.63 -25.93
N ALA A 287 -6.29 18.58 -25.22
CA ALA A 287 -6.04 17.29 -25.87
C ALA A 287 -7.34 16.63 -26.35
N GLY A 288 -8.46 16.82 -25.65
CA GLY A 288 -9.78 16.36 -26.10
C GLY A 288 -10.17 16.98 -27.44
N GLU A 289 -10.01 18.30 -27.59
CA GLU A 289 -10.27 19.02 -28.85
C GLU A 289 -9.34 18.56 -29.98
N MET A 290 -8.05 18.33 -29.69
CA MET A 290 -7.11 17.78 -30.66
C MET A 290 -7.50 16.36 -31.11
N MET A 291 -7.92 15.52 -30.16
CA MET A 291 -8.40 14.17 -30.44
C MET A 291 -9.68 14.18 -31.25
N GLU A 292 -10.61 15.10 -30.98
CA GLU A 292 -11.82 15.29 -31.78
C GLU A 292 -11.47 15.59 -33.26
N ALA A 293 -10.52 16.49 -33.50
CA ALA A 293 -10.07 16.79 -34.86
C ALA A 293 -9.46 15.55 -35.56
N ILE A 294 -8.70 14.72 -34.84
CA ILE A 294 -8.14 13.46 -35.36
C ILE A 294 -9.25 12.47 -35.70
N VAL A 295 -10.24 12.30 -34.81
CA VAL A 295 -11.38 11.39 -35.02
C VAL A 295 -12.18 11.80 -36.25
N ILE A 296 -12.46 13.10 -36.41
CA ILE A 296 -13.14 13.66 -37.60
C ILE A 296 -12.30 13.44 -38.85
N PHE A 297 -10.98 13.66 -38.79
CA PHE A 297 -10.07 13.40 -39.92
C PHE A 297 -10.11 11.92 -40.35
N CYS A 298 -10.23 11.00 -39.40
CA CYS A 298 -10.38 9.56 -39.64
C CYS A 298 -11.80 9.16 -40.08
N ARG A 299 -12.73 10.13 -40.23
CA ARG A 299 -14.14 9.93 -40.60
C ARG A 299 -14.92 9.06 -39.60
N LEU A 300 -14.51 9.11 -38.34
CA LEU A 300 -15.25 8.51 -37.23
C LEU A 300 -16.09 9.60 -36.53
N ASP A 301 -17.07 9.17 -35.73
CA ASP A 301 -17.94 10.07 -34.96
C ASP A 301 -17.35 10.35 -33.57
N PRO A 302 -17.03 11.61 -33.19
CA PRO A 302 -16.45 11.96 -31.89
C PRO A 302 -17.27 11.52 -30.67
N ALA A 303 -18.59 11.37 -30.81
CA ALA A 303 -19.46 10.96 -29.70
C ALA A 303 -19.42 9.45 -29.42
N SER A 304 -18.89 8.65 -30.35
CA SER A 304 -18.89 7.18 -30.26
C SER A 304 -17.52 6.53 -30.45
N ALA A 305 -16.59 7.20 -31.14
CA ALA A 305 -15.27 6.66 -31.44
C ALA A 305 -14.43 6.43 -30.18
N THR A 306 -13.92 5.22 -30.02
CA THR A 306 -13.06 4.81 -28.91
C THR A 306 -11.59 4.87 -29.28
N THR A 307 -10.71 4.82 -28.28
CA THR A 307 -9.26 4.70 -28.50
C THR A 307 -8.90 3.42 -29.24
N LYS A 308 -9.69 2.36 -29.04
CA LYS A 308 -9.51 1.08 -29.73
C LYS A 308 -9.83 1.18 -31.22
N ASP A 309 -10.88 1.92 -31.60
CA ASP A 309 -11.21 2.13 -33.02
C ASP A 309 -10.07 2.83 -33.76
N LEU A 310 -9.41 3.79 -33.11
CA LEU A 310 -8.24 4.47 -33.68
C LEU A 310 -7.00 3.56 -33.73
N ASP A 311 -6.80 2.68 -32.74
CA ASP A 311 -5.72 1.67 -32.78
C ASP A 311 -5.92 0.67 -33.93
N GLU A 312 -7.17 0.27 -34.21
CA GLU A 312 -7.50 -0.68 -35.28
C GLU A 312 -7.35 -0.07 -36.69
N LEU A 313 -7.55 1.24 -36.83
CA LEU A 313 -7.36 1.94 -38.11
C LEU A 313 -5.89 2.13 -38.49
N ASP A 314 -4.95 2.00 -37.54
CA ASP A 314 -3.50 2.16 -37.73
C ASP A 314 -3.11 3.40 -38.56
N VAL A 315 -3.71 4.55 -38.21
CA VAL A 315 -3.53 5.80 -38.96
C VAL A 315 -2.20 6.48 -38.66
N TRP A 316 -1.58 7.00 -39.72
CA TRP A 316 -0.36 7.80 -39.66
C TRP A 316 -0.67 9.25 -40.01
N LEU A 317 -0.35 10.17 -39.09
CA LEU A 317 -0.61 11.59 -39.22
C LEU A 317 0.70 12.33 -39.52
N GLY A 318 0.71 13.14 -40.57
CA GLY A 318 1.84 13.99 -40.93
C GLY A 318 1.81 15.32 -40.18
N CYS A 319 2.93 15.71 -39.55
CA CYS A 319 3.03 17.01 -38.91
C CYS A 319 3.28 18.11 -39.95
N GLN A 320 2.30 19.00 -40.15
CA GLN A 320 2.41 20.11 -41.11
C GLN A 320 3.59 21.05 -40.79
N ASN A 321 3.89 21.27 -39.52
CA ASN A 321 5.02 22.11 -39.10
C ASN A 321 6.39 21.45 -39.38
N CYS A 322 6.43 20.12 -39.52
CA CYS A 322 7.64 19.38 -39.88
C CYS A 322 7.80 19.22 -41.39
N ALA A 323 6.83 19.63 -42.20
CA ALA A 323 6.88 19.49 -43.65
C ALA A 323 8.00 20.35 -44.24
N ARG A 324 8.90 19.71 -44.99
CA ARG A 324 9.95 20.36 -45.77
C ARG A 324 9.68 20.16 -47.25
N TRP A 325 9.92 21.20 -48.05
CA TRP A 325 9.61 21.21 -49.50
C TRP A 325 10.89 21.36 -50.31
N PRO A 326 11.70 20.29 -50.46
CA PRO A 326 13.02 20.39 -51.06
C PRO A 326 13.00 20.51 -52.59
N GLU A 327 12.01 19.93 -53.28
CA GLU A 327 12.04 19.74 -54.75
C GLU A 327 10.90 20.44 -55.52
N GLY A 328 9.99 21.15 -54.84
CA GLY A 328 8.93 21.93 -55.49
C GLY A 328 7.69 22.13 -54.62
N PRO A 329 6.62 22.78 -55.14
CA PRO A 329 5.38 23.02 -54.40
C PRO A 329 4.51 21.77 -54.24
N ASP A 330 4.84 20.66 -54.92
CA ASP A 330 4.00 19.45 -54.96
C ASP A 330 4.65 18.24 -54.26
N GLU A 331 5.89 18.36 -53.78
CA GLU A 331 6.60 17.29 -53.07
C GLU A 331 7.14 17.78 -51.72
N ALA A 332 6.60 17.19 -50.64
CA ALA A 332 7.01 17.48 -49.27
C ALA A 332 7.55 16.23 -48.57
N GLN A 333 8.65 16.38 -47.85
CA GLN A 333 9.09 15.42 -46.84
C GLN A 333 8.45 15.79 -45.50
N VAL A 334 7.67 14.88 -44.93
CA VAL A 334 6.90 15.13 -43.70
C VAL A 334 7.19 14.04 -42.67
N SER A 335 7.45 14.45 -41.43
CA SER A 335 7.51 13.52 -40.30
C SER A 335 6.11 12.99 -40.00
N VAL A 336 5.96 11.67 -40.02
CA VAL A 336 4.69 10.98 -39.72
C VAL A 336 4.75 10.32 -38.35
N PHE A 337 3.60 10.31 -37.68
CA PHE A 337 3.44 9.76 -36.33
C PHE A 337 2.15 8.96 -36.28
N GLY A 338 2.15 7.83 -35.56
CA GLY A 338 0.90 7.18 -35.16
C GLY A 338 0.05 8.12 -34.29
N TRP A 339 -1.26 7.97 -34.31
CA TRP A 339 -2.19 8.91 -33.66
C TRP A 339 -1.88 9.19 -32.17
N ARG A 340 -1.45 8.19 -31.40
CA ARG A 340 -1.05 8.34 -29.98
C ARG A 340 0.17 9.25 -29.77
N ASN A 341 1.02 9.37 -30.79
CA ASN A 341 2.20 10.24 -30.78
C ASN A 341 1.93 11.60 -31.42
N ALA A 342 0.84 11.76 -32.18
CA ALA A 342 0.49 13.02 -32.84
C ALA A 342 0.00 14.10 -31.84
N VAL A 343 -0.43 13.70 -30.65
CA VAL A 343 -0.92 14.58 -29.58
C VAL A 343 0.17 14.80 -28.50
N ARG A 344 1.43 14.47 -28.80
CA ARG A 344 2.57 14.58 -27.88
C ARG A 344 3.39 15.85 -28.08
#